data_AF-A0A0C1NZL0-F1
#
_entry.id   AF-A0A0C1NZL0-F1
#
_cell.length_a   1.000
_cell.length_b   1.000
_cell.length_c   1.000
_cell.angle_alpha   90.00
_cell.angle_beta   90.00
_cell.angle_gamma   90.00
#
_symmetry.space_group_name_H-M   'P 1'
#
loop_
_entity.id
_entity.type
_entity.pdbx_description
1 polymer ?
#
loop_
_entity_poly.entity_id
_entity_poly.type
_entity_poly.pdbx_seq_one_letter_code
_entity_poly.pdbx_strand_id
1 'polypeptide(L)'
;MKSIIRRLNIIEKNIGTCVIPEKERIIVIPYPAGHEEEFKRLAQESIKRLKEKYGQNLSDNNLLIIGIRKFCRQEKEASRS
;
A
#
# COMPACT_ATOMS: atom_id res chain seq x y z
N MET A 1 -17.47 29.90 7.59
CA MET A 1 -16.73 29.19 6.52
C MET A 1 -15.98 27.93 6.97
N LYS A 2 -15.16 27.94 8.05
CA LYS A 2 -14.40 26.75 8.51
C LYS A 2 -15.26 25.49 8.83
N SER A 3 -16.47 25.68 9.33
CA SER A 3 -17.40 24.59 9.70
C SER A 3 -17.95 23.84 8.47
N ILE A 4 -18.32 24.57 7.41
CA ILE A 4 -18.90 23.98 6.18
C ILE A 4 -17.85 23.14 5.45
N ILE A 5 -16.61 23.62 5.35
CA ILE A 5 -15.49 22.89 4.74
C ILE A 5 -15.20 21.57 5.48
N ARG A 6 -15.23 21.57 6.82
CA ARG A 6 -15.08 20.34 7.60
C ARG A 6 -16.21 19.35 7.35
N ARG A 7 -17.46 19.81 7.25
CA ARG A 7 -18.61 18.96 6.96
C ARG A 7 -18.55 18.38 5.54
N LEU A 8 -18.13 19.17 4.54
CA LEU A 8 -17.89 18.68 3.18
C LEU A 8 -16.80 17.60 3.14
N ASN A 9 -15.65 17.84 3.78
CA ASN A 9 -14.57 16.85 3.87
C ASN A 9 -15.02 15.52 4.52
N ILE A 10 -15.88 15.58 5.54
CA ILE A 10 -16.43 14.37 6.19
C ILE A 10 -17.37 13.64 5.24
N ILE A 11 -18.22 14.38 4.51
CA ILE A 11 -19.16 13.81 3.55
C ILE A 11 -18.42 13.19 2.36
N GLU A 12 -17.40 13.86 1.81
CA GLU A 12 -16.58 13.34 0.70
C GLU A 12 -15.81 12.07 1.10
N LYS A 13 -15.29 12.01 2.33
CA LYS A 13 -14.69 10.79 2.89
C LYS A 13 -15.70 9.64 3.04
N ASN A 14 -16.96 9.95 3.36
CA ASN A 14 -18.02 8.95 3.53
C ASN A 14 -18.64 8.47 2.21
N ILE A 15 -18.72 9.35 1.19
CA ILE A 15 -19.28 9.03 -0.13
C ILE A 15 -18.25 8.29 -1.00
N GLY A 16 -16.96 8.30 -0.63
CA GLY A 16 -15.90 7.64 -1.40
C GLY A 16 -15.51 8.39 -2.67
N THR A 17 -15.85 9.68 -2.77
CA THR A 17 -15.44 10.57 -3.86
C THR A 17 -13.97 11.02 -3.75
N CYS A 18 -13.26 10.60 -2.70
CA CYS A 18 -11.83 10.89 -2.56
C CYS A 18 -11.01 10.05 -3.56
N VAL A 19 -10.78 10.63 -4.74
CA VAL A 19 -9.99 10.00 -5.80
C VAL A 19 -8.55 9.85 -5.34
N ILE A 20 -8.05 8.61 -5.24
CA ILE A 20 -6.63 8.39 -4.98
C ILE A 20 -5.83 8.93 -6.18
N PRO A 21 -4.81 9.78 -5.95
CA PRO A 21 -3.86 10.16 -6.98
C PRO A 21 -3.18 8.93 -7.59
N GLU A 22 -2.96 8.90 -8.91
CA GLU A 22 -2.38 7.73 -9.59
C GLU A 22 -1.06 7.24 -8.97
N LYS A 23 -0.21 8.17 -8.52
CA LYS A 23 1.07 7.86 -7.87
C LYS A 23 0.92 7.11 -6.55
N GLU A 24 -0.20 7.27 -5.85
CA GLU A 24 -0.47 6.62 -4.56
C GLU A 24 -1.29 5.33 -4.71
N ARG A 25 -1.71 4.98 -5.95
CA ARG A 25 -2.35 3.69 -6.25
C ARG A 25 -1.35 2.55 -6.32
N ILE A 26 -0.07 2.85 -6.49
CA ILE A 26 1.01 1.86 -6.57
C ILE A 26 1.63 1.70 -5.19
N ILE A 27 1.51 0.51 -4.61
CA ILE A 27 2.10 0.16 -3.32
C ILE A 27 3.26 -0.79 -3.58
N VAL A 28 4.47 -0.36 -3.25
CA VAL A 28 5.68 -1.18 -3.39
C VAL A 28 6.08 -1.72 -2.02
N ILE A 29 6.16 -3.04 -1.89
CA ILE A 29 6.46 -3.72 -0.63
C ILE A 29 7.75 -4.52 -0.79
N PRO A 30 8.87 -4.08 -0.20
CA PRO A 30 10.06 -4.90 -0.13
C PRO A 30 9.84 -6.03 0.90
N TYR A 31 10.04 -7.28 0.50
CA TYR A 31 9.97 -8.46 1.37
C TYR A 31 11.16 -9.38 1.07
N PRO A 32 12.38 -8.99 1.51
CA PRO A 32 13.63 -9.55 1.02
C PRO A 32 13.80 -11.04 1.35
N ALA A 33 13.28 -11.48 2.48
CA ALA A 33 13.34 -12.89 2.92
C ALA A 33 12.34 -13.80 2.16
N GLY A 34 11.45 -13.21 1.34
CA GLY A 34 10.47 -13.97 0.57
C GLY A 34 9.36 -14.59 1.43
N HIS A 35 9.22 -14.18 2.69
CA HIS A 35 8.14 -14.66 3.56
C HIS A 35 6.81 -14.07 3.10
N GLU A 36 5.92 -14.93 2.62
CA GLU A 36 4.60 -14.51 2.12
C GLU A 36 3.72 -13.91 3.22
N GLU A 37 3.85 -14.40 4.47
CA GLU A 37 3.11 -13.85 5.61
C GLU A 37 3.52 -12.41 5.93
N GLU A 38 4.82 -12.12 5.82
CA GLU A 38 5.36 -10.77 6.00
C GLU A 38 4.84 -9.83 4.91
N PHE A 39 4.85 -10.28 3.65
CA PHE A 39 4.28 -9.54 2.54
C PHE A 39 2.79 -9.24 2.74
N LYS A 40 1.99 -10.25 3.12
CA LYS A 40 0.55 -10.09 3.39
C LYS A 40 0.30 -9.08 4.52
N ARG A 41 1.07 -9.15 5.61
CA ARG A 41 0.96 -8.21 6.74
C ARG A 41 1.24 -6.77 6.30
N LEU A 42 2.34 -6.55 5.56
CA LEU A 42 2.72 -5.23 5.07
C LEU A 42 1.73 -4.67 4.04
N ALA A 43 1.14 -5.54 3.22
CA ALA A 43 0.10 -5.16 2.26
C ALA A 43 -1.16 -4.67 2.98
N GLN A 44 -1.63 -5.44 3.98
CA GLN A 44 -2.79 -5.05 4.78
C GLN A 44 -2.56 -3.73 5.54
N GLU A 45 -1.36 -3.54 6.10
CA GLU A 45 -1.02 -2.29 6.80
C GLU A 45 -1.04 -1.09 5.85
N SER A 46 -0.51 -1.25 4.64
CA SER A 46 -0.50 -0.20 3.61
C SER A 46 -1.91 0.15 3.14
N ILE A 47 -2.76 -0.86 2.91
CA ILE A 47 -4.18 -0.66 2.57
C ILE A 47 -4.92 0.05 3.70
N LYS A 48 -4.66 -0.30 4.96
CA LYS A 48 -5.26 0.35 6.13
C LYS A 48 -4.91 1.84 6.18
N ARG A 49 -3.64 2.19 5.98
CA ARG A 49 -3.20 3.60 5.92
C ARG A 49 -3.90 4.39 4.81
N LEU A 50 -4.09 3.77 3.64
CA LEU A 50 -4.84 4.39 2.54
C LEU A 50 -6.32 4.56 2.88
N LYS A 51 -6.95 3.57 3.52
CA LYS A 51 -8.34 3.65 4.03
C LYS A 51 -8.54 4.76 5.05
N GLU A 52 -7.56 4.99 5.92
CA GLU A 52 -7.59 6.10 6.88
C GLU A 52 -7.42 7.46 6.19
N LYS A 53 -6.59 7.53 5.14
CA LYS A 53 -6.30 8.78 4.41
C LYS A 53 -7.43 9.20 3.46
N TYR A 54 -7.92 8.26 2.64
CA TYR A 54 -8.86 8.51 1.54
C TYR A 54 -10.30 8.06 1.82
N GLY A 55 -10.53 7.30 2.89
CA GLY A 55 -11.86 6.80 3.27
C GLY A 55 -11.98 5.28 3.13
N GLN A 56 -12.96 4.71 3.84
CA GLN A 56 -13.11 3.25 3.96
C GLN A 56 -13.59 2.55 2.68
N ASN A 57 -14.17 3.30 1.73
CA ASN A 57 -14.73 2.78 0.47
C ASN A 57 -13.67 2.47 -0.61
N LEU A 58 -12.41 2.26 -0.21
CA LEU A 58 -11.36 1.86 -1.12
C LEU A 58 -11.55 0.43 -1.59
N SER A 59 -11.94 0.28 -2.86
CA SER A 59 -11.95 -1.00 -3.56
C SER A 59 -10.51 -1.45 -3.86
N ASP A 60 -10.23 -2.73 -3.63
CA ASP A 60 -8.93 -3.34 -3.88
C ASP A 60 -8.54 -3.28 -5.37
N ASN A 61 -9.51 -3.18 -6.28
CA ASN A 61 -9.29 -3.05 -7.73
C ASN A 61 -8.62 -1.72 -8.14
N ASN A 62 -8.58 -0.73 -7.24
CA ASN A 62 -7.97 0.57 -7.51
C ASN A 62 -6.48 0.63 -7.10
N LEU A 63 -5.93 -0.46 -6.54
CA LEU A 63 -4.58 -0.51 -6.01
C LEU A 63 -3.74 -1.54 -6.77
N LEU A 64 -2.53 -1.14 -7.16
CA LEU A 64 -1.51 -2.03 -7.71
C LEU A 64 -0.48 -2.32 -6.62
N ILE A 65 -0.46 -3.55 -6.11
CA ILE A 65 0.48 -3.98 -5.07
C ILE A 65 1.62 -4.75 -5.73
N ILE A 66 2.84 -4.23 -5.61
CA ILE A 66 4.06 -4.80 -6.19
C ILE A 66 4.95 -5.26 -5.05
N GLY A 67 5.17 -6.57 -4.96
CA GLY A 67 6.17 -7.14 -4.06
C GLY A 67 7.56 -7.13 -4.69
N ILE A 68 8.57 -6.64 -3.96
CA ILE A 68 9.98 -6.77 -4.34
C ILE A 68 10.66 -7.79 -3.43
N ARG A 69 10.89 -9.00 -3.98
CA ARG A 69 11.71 -10.02 -3.35
C ARG A 69 13.18 -9.74 -3.68
N LYS A 70 14.06 -9.82 -2.69
CA LYS A 70 15.51 -9.73 -2.94
C LYS A 70 15.90 -10.96 -3.75
N PHE A 71 16.46 -10.77 -4.93
CA PHE A 71 17.18 -11.82 -5.63
C PHE A 71 18.46 -12.06 -4.83
N CYS A 72 18.51 -13.13 -4.03
CA CYS A 72 19.79 -13.60 -3.54
C CYS A 72 20.60 -13.96 -4.78
N ARG A 73 21.63 -13.16 -5.10
CA ARG A 73 22.72 -13.63 -5.93
C ARG A 73 23.20 -14.89 -5.22
N GLN A 74 22.97 -16.06 -5.84
CA GLN A 74 23.68 -17.26 -5.44
C GLN A 74 25.14 -16.98 -5.79
N GLU A 75 25.84 -16.24 -4.92
CA GLU A 75 27.28 -16.38 -4.86
C GLU A 75 27.47 -17.82 -4.44
N LYS A 76 27.65 -18.70 -5.44
CA LYS A 76 28.29 -19.99 -5.21
C LYS A 76 29.47 -19.66 -4.32
N GLU A 77 29.48 -20.18 -3.10
CA GLU A 77 30.66 -20.16 -2.26
C GLU A 77 31.77 -20.83 -3.07
N ALA A 78 32.52 -20.02 -3.82
CA ALA A 78 33.81 -20.37 -4.33
C ALA A 78 34.77 -20.27 -3.15
N SER A 79 34.54 -21.09 -2.12
CA SER A 79 35.56 -21.45 -1.17
C SER A 79 36.54 -22.34 -1.93
N ARG A 80 37.47 -21.64 -2.58
CA ARG A 80 38.73 -22.16 -3.05
C ARG A 80 39.49 -22.71 -1.84
N SER A 81 39.94 -23.96 -2.00
CA SER A 81 41.04 -24.62 -1.27
C SER A 81 40.72 -25.16 0.12
#